data_AF-A0A6V8IKW4-F1
#
_entry.id   AF-A0A6V8IKW4-F1
#
_cell.length_a   1.000
_cell.length_b   1.000
_cell.length_c   1.000
_cell.angle_alpha   90.00
_cell.angle_beta   90.00
_cell.angle_gamma   90.00
#
_symmetry.space_group_name_H-M   'P 1'
#
loop_
_entity.id
_entity.type
_entity.pdbx_description
1 polymer ?
#
loop_
_entity_poly.entity_id
_entity_poly.type
_entity_poly.pdbx_seq_one_letter_code
_entity_poly.pdbx_strand_id
1 'polypeptide(L)'
;MLSVATPVTTVFTLTGPQYRLRQIAEERAYRTCAPDQMAWENDTTLVMTLENGIGTSFLRHGDGLSDDYPDVSIRGMEYFDCFDDPGFAKWQGGQLVYEADLITVFGILFPTDASKDWPGCSTSFWHRSPALTAAIAENCPDFDLMPLRQLAGPEPGWVQTTDGFATLLLRLPSTANAEDGLGVIFYPTLGRFTLVTGIDRLGGAAGFLRQSYGQISARCPELRVILRECWKADDKSRRKARHERKVLKRKMRKESREGKEILFDLFDPDPWVM
;
A
#
# COMPACT_ATOMS: atom_id res chain seq x y z
N MET A 1 -16.37 -18.73 -19.43
CA MET A 1 -15.01 -18.20 -19.21
C MET A 1 -14.62 -18.63 -17.81
N LEU A 2 -13.63 -19.50 -17.69
CA LEU A 2 -13.07 -19.87 -16.40
C LEU A 2 -12.41 -18.61 -15.82
N SER A 3 -12.82 -18.22 -14.63
CA SER A 3 -12.14 -17.19 -13.84
C SER A 3 -10.70 -17.67 -13.66
N VAL A 4 -9.76 -17.06 -14.37
CA VAL A 4 -8.34 -17.25 -14.09
C VAL A 4 -8.14 -16.65 -12.71
N ALA A 5 -8.00 -17.52 -11.70
CA ALA A 5 -7.63 -17.09 -10.37
C ALA A 5 -6.34 -16.27 -10.51
N THR A 6 -6.37 -15.01 -10.06
CA THR A 6 -5.16 -14.18 -10.03
C THR A 6 -4.12 -14.92 -9.20
N PRO A 7 -2.90 -15.19 -9.73
CA PRO A 7 -1.89 -15.90 -8.98
C PRO A 7 -1.46 -15.05 -7.78
N VAL A 8 -1.46 -15.66 -6.59
CA VAL A 8 -0.92 -15.05 -5.38
C VAL A 8 0.50 -15.55 -5.25
N THR A 9 1.47 -14.64 -5.16
CA THR A 9 2.87 -15.04 -5.01
C THR A 9 3.30 -14.85 -3.56
N THR A 10 3.77 -15.92 -2.95
CA THR A 10 4.41 -15.87 -1.63
C THR A 10 5.90 -16.10 -1.78
N VAL A 11 6.70 -15.28 -1.10
CA VAL A 11 8.14 -15.45 -0.97
C VAL A 11 8.47 -15.73 0.49
N PHE A 12 9.15 -16.84 0.74
CA PHE A 12 9.76 -17.13 2.03
C PHE A 12 11.27 -16.97 1.95
N THR A 13 11.83 -16.12 2.82
CA THR A 13 13.27 -16.06 3.06
C THR A 13 13.59 -16.81 4.35
N LEU A 14 14.27 -17.95 4.21
CA LEU A 14 14.69 -18.82 5.29
C LEU A 14 16.14 -18.52 5.65
N THR A 15 16.41 -18.26 6.93
CA THR A 15 17.76 -18.01 7.46
C THR A 15 18.09 -19.00 8.56
N GLY A 16 19.18 -19.74 8.40
CA GLY A 16 19.57 -20.78 9.37
C GLY A 16 20.80 -21.58 8.95
N PRO A 17 21.12 -22.67 9.66
CA PRO A 17 22.25 -23.54 9.35
C PRO A 17 22.14 -24.17 7.96
N GLN A 18 23.24 -24.16 7.18
CA GLN A 18 23.23 -24.65 5.79
C GLN A 18 22.68 -26.08 5.65
N TYR A 19 23.07 -26.99 6.56
CA TYR A 19 22.59 -28.37 6.51
C TYR A 19 21.07 -28.46 6.63
N ARG A 20 20.46 -27.59 7.43
CA ARG A 20 19.02 -27.53 7.63
C ARG A 20 18.32 -26.97 6.41
N LEU A 21 18.85 -25.88 5.85
CA LEU A 21 18.27 -25.29 4.64
C LEU A 21 18.34 -26.26 3.45
N ARG A 22 19.41 -27.07 3.33
CA ARG A 22 19.51 -28.11 2.30
C ARG A 22 18.47 -29.21 2.52
N GLN A 23 18.29 -29.66 3.76
CA GLN A 23 17.23 -30.60 4.13
C GLN A 23 15.84 -30.06 3.73
N ILE A 24 15.54 -28.80 4.04
CA ILE A 24 14.28 -28.16 3.68
C ILE A 24 14.10 -28.12 2.15
N ALA A 25 15.13 -27.68 1.41
CA ALA A 25 15.08 -27.62 -0.05
C ALA A 25 14.77 -28.99 -0.66
N GLU A 26 15.42 -30.06 -0.19
CA GLU A 26 15.18 -31.44 -0.64
C GLU A 26 13.78 -31.94 -0.28
N GLU A 27 13.30 -31.70 0.95
CA GLU A 27 12.00 -32.18 1.42
C GLU A 27 10.82 -31.43 0.80
N ARG A 28 11.00 -30.14 0.48
CA ARG A 28 9.95 -29.27 -0.08
C ARG A 28 9.93 -29.22 -1.60
N ALA A 29 11.05 -29.54 -2.24
CA ALA A 29 11.16 -29.68 -3.69
C ALA A 29 10.06 -30.59 -4.24
N TYR A 30 9.32 -30.09 -5.24
CA TYR A 30 8.21 -30.80 -5.91
C TYR A 30 7.02 -31.16 -5.01
N ARG A 31 7.01 -30.78 -3.73
CA ARG A 31 5.86 -30.92 -2.83
C ARG A 31 5.13 -29.60 -2.65
N THR A 32 5.85 -28.57 -2.22
CA THR A 32 5.28 -27.26 -1.88
C THR A 32 5.88 -26.13 -2.72
N CYS A 33 7.05 -26.33 -3.31
CA CYS A 33 7.73 -25.33 -4.14
C CYS A 33 8.52 -26.07 -5.23
N ALA A 34 8.52 -25.52 -6.45
CA ALA A 34 9.31 -26.07 -7.54
C ALA A 34 10.80 -25.75 -7.31
N PRO A 35 11.75 -26.65 -7.63
CA PRO A 35 13.16 -26.39 -7.33
C PRO A 35 13.77 -25.18 -8.03
N ASP A 36 13.25 -24.83 -9.20
CA ASP A 36 13.62 -23.63 -9.95
C ASP A 36 13.06 -22.33 -9.33
N GLN A 37 12.08 -22.45 -8.42
CA GLN A 37 11.58 -21.35 -7.59
C GLN A 37 12.31 -21.25 -6.23
N MET A 38 13.37 -22.03 -6.04
CA MET A 38 14.27 -21.95 -4.89
C MET A 38 15.60 -21.33 -5.28
N ALA A 39 15.98 -20.23 -4.62
CA ALA A 39 17.22 -19.51 -4.88
C ALA A 39 18.05 -19.38 -3.60
N TRP A 40 19.34 -19.72 -3.69
CA TRP A 40 20.29 -19.49 -2.61
C TRP A 40 20.87 -18.09 -2.71
N GLU A 41 20.63 -17.23 -1.72
CA GLU A 41 21.33 -15.94 -1.63
C GLU A 41 22.76 -16.11 -1.13
N ASN A 42 22.94 -17.04 -0.17
CA ASN A 42 24.23 -17.40 0.42
C ASN A 42 24.10 -18.76 1.14
N ASP A 43 25.16 -19.22 1.81
CA ASP A 43 25.18 -20.51 2.51
C ASP A 43 24.20 -20.62 3.69
N THR A 44 23.70 -19.49 4.19
CA THR A 44 22.81 -19.39 5.34
C THR A 44 21.43 -18.84 5.00
N THR A 45 21.15 -18.60 3.72
CA THR A 45 19.89 -17.98 3.28
C THR A 45 19.35 -18.64 2.02
N LEU A 46 18.14 -19.18 2.12
CA LEU A 46 17.39 -19.79 1.04
C LEU A 46 16.10 -18.99 0.83
N VAL A 47 15.84 -18.59 -0.41
CA VAL A 47 14.60 -17.95 -0.83
C VAL A 47 13.75 -18.97 -1.58
N MET A 48 12.50 -19.12 -1.15
CA MET A 48 11.51 -19.99 -1.78
C MET A 48 10.36 -19.15 -2.29
N THR A 49 10.04 -19.27 -3.57
CA THR A 49 8.87 -18.60 -4.18
C THR A 49 7.78 -19.64 -4.40
N LEU A 50 6.56 -19.36 -3.93
CA LEU A 50 5.40 -20.22 -4.04
C LEU A 50 4.32 -19.48 -4.81
N GLU A 51 3.78 -20.12 -5.84
CA GLU A 51 2.57 -19.68 -6.53
C GLU A 51 1.36 -20.30 -5.81
N ASN A 52 0.73 -19.49 -4.97
CA ASN A 52 -0.46 -19.85 -4.23
C ASN A 52 -1.72 -19.64 -5.09
N GLY A 53 -2.67 -20.56 -4.97
CA GLY A 53 -4.02 -20.35 -5.49
C GLY A 53 -4.86 -19.49 -4.53
N ILE A 54 -6.04 -19.03 -4.99
CA ILE A 54 -7.00 -18.33 -4.13
C ILE A 54 -7.41 -19.26 -2.96
N GLY A 55 -7.20 -18.83 -1.72
CA GLY A 55 -7.66 -19.52 -0.50
C GLY A 55 -6.59 -20.26 0.31
N THR A 56 -5.33 -20.29 -0.12
CA THR A 56 -4.19 -20.72 0.70
C THR A 56 -3.53 -19.51 1.34
N SER A 57 -3.57 -19.40 2.67
CA SER A 57 -2.89 -18.33 3.41
C SER A 57 -1.41 -18.64 3.54
N PHE A 58 -0.52 -17.71 3.16
CA PHE A 58 0.91 -17.85 3.38
C PHE A 58 1.26 -18.12 4.86
N LEU A 59 0.45 -17.62 5.80
CA LEU A 59 0.63 -17.88 7.23
C LEU A 59 0.63 -19.37 7.53
N ARG A 60 -0.27 -20.14 6.92
CA ARG A 60 -0.33 -21.60 7.11
C ARG A 60 0.96 -22.29 6.64
N HIS A 61 1.57 -21.80 5.56
CA HIS A 61 2.85 -22.32 5.08
C HIS A 61 3.99 -21.95 6.03
N GLY A 62 4.00 -20.71 6.52
CA GLY A 62 4.98 -20.22 7.49
C GLY A 62 4.89 -20.95 8.83
N ASP A 63 3.68 -21.14 9.37
CA ASP A 63 3.42 -21.89 10.61
C ASP A 63 3.93 -23.32 10.48
N GLY A 64 3.59 -24.02 9.40
CA GLY A 64 4.07 -25.39 9.17
C GLY A 64 5.59 -25.50 9.07
N LEU A 65 6.24 -24.56 8.37
CA LEU A 65 7.71 -24.52 8.31
C LEU A 65 8.33 -24.18 9.68
N SER A 66 7.72 -23.27 10.43
CA SER A 66 8.18 -22.85 11.75
C SER A 66 8.06 -23.99 12.77
N ASP A 67 6.97 -24.76 12.72
CA ASP A 67 6.74 -25.93 13.57
C ASP A 67 7.73 -27.06 13.27
N ASP A 68 7.96 -27.34 11.99
CA ASP A 68 8.87 -28.41 11.54
C ASP A 68 10.35 -28.04 11.77
N TYR A 69 10.70 -26.75 11.66
CA TYR A 69 12.09 -26.25 11.72
C TYR A 69 12.23 -25.02 12.62
N PRO A 70 12.06 -25.16 13.96
CA PRO A 70 12.11 -24.03 14.89
C PRO A 70 13.48 -23.35 14.98
N ASP A 71 14.55 -24.02 14.50
CA ASP A 71 15.91 -23.49 14.41
C ASP A 71 16.16 -22.59 13.18
N VAL A 72 15.17 -22.43 12.31
CA VAL A 72 15.21 -21.56 11.13
C VAL A 72 14.36 -20.32 11.37
N SER A 73 14.90 -19.14 11.05
CA SER A 73 14.11 -17.92 11.00
C SER A 73 13.48 -17.77 9.62
N ILE A 74 12.20 -17.44 9.59
CA ILE A 74 11.39 -17.39 8.38
C ILE A 74 10.83 -15.99 8.25
N ARG A 75 11.04 -15.34 7.12
CA ARG A 75 10.30 -14.15 6.72
C ARG A 75 9.41 -14.51 5.56
N GLY A 76 8.11 -14.25 5.68
CA GLY A 76 7.11 -14.46 4.65
C GLY A 76 6.60 -13.14 4.11
N MET A 77 6.42 -13.10 2.79
CA MET A 77 5.96 -11.94 2.06
C MET A 77 4.97 -12.42 1.00
N GLU A 78 3.75 -11.90 1.01
CA GLU A 78 2.70 -12.24 0.05
C GLU A 78 2.30 -11.01 -0.76
N TYR A 79 2.26 -11.17 -2.09
CA TYR A 79 1.78 -10.15 -3.03
C TYR A 79 0.73 -10.73 -3.97
N PHE A 80 -0.23 -9.90 -4.35
CA PHE A 80 -1.18 -10.21 -5.40
C PHE A 80 -0.79 -9.49 -6.68
N ASP A 81 -0.86 -10.20 -7.80
CA ASP A 81 -0.36 -9.77 -9.12
C ASP A 81 -1.04 -8.49 -9.66
N CYS A 82 -2.08 -7.99 -8.99
CA CYS A 82 -2.87 -6.84 -9.40
C CYS A 82 -3.34 -6.02 -8.18
N PHE A 83 -2.50 -5.10 -7.71
CA PHE A 83 -2.89 -3.95 -6.85
C PHE A 83 -3.21 -4.19 -5.38
N ASP A 84 -3.03 -5.40 -4.84
CA ASP A 84 -3.30 -5.61 -3.41
C ASP A 84 -2.06 -5.34 -2.53
N ASP A 85 -2.38 -5.06 -1.29
CA ASP A 85 -1.48 -4.72 -0.21
C ASP A 85 -0.57 -5.89 0.19
N PRO A 86 0.73 -5.65 0.45
CA PRO A 86 1.62 -6.73 0.87
C PRO A 86 1.29 -7.24 2.27
N GLY A 87 1.25 -8.57 2.39
CA GLY A 87 1.27 -9.24 3.67
C GLY A 87 2.71 -9.57 4.07
N PHE A 88 3.12 -9.20 5.28
CA PHE A 88 4.40 -9.61 5.87
C PHE A 88 4.17 -10.42 7.14
N ALA A 89 4.98 -11.46 7.33
CA ALA A 89 5.05 -12.16 8.60
C ALA A 89 6.46 -12.65 8.88
N LYS A 90 6.75 -12.89 10.16
CA LYS A 90 8.03 -13.45 10.59
C LYS A 90 7.82 -14.52 11.64
N TRP A 91 8.54 -15.61 11.47
CA TRP A 91 8.67 -16.66 12.46
C TRP A 91 10.12 -16.81 12.92
N GLN A 92 10.29 -17.06 14.21
CA GLN A 92 11.59 -17.30 14.81
C GLN A 92 11.44 -18.18 16.05
N GLY A 93 12.27 -19.21 16.19
CA GLY A 93 12.21 -20.09 17.36
C GLY A 93 10.92 -20.92 17.43
N GLY A 94 10.31 -21.23 16.29
CA GLY A 94 9.02 -21.93 16.23
C GLY A 94 7.80 -21.05 16.51
N GLN A 95 7.95 -19.72 16.62
CA GLN A 95 6.85 -18.81 16.97
C GLN A 95 6.68 -17.70 15.95
N LEU A 96 5.43 -17.29 15.71
CA LEU A 96 5.09 -16.07 14.98
C LEU A 96 5.51 -14.85 15.81
N VAL A 97 6.45 -14.07 15.27
CA VAL A 97 6.99 -12.84 15.89
C VAL A 97 6.10 -11.65 15.56
N TYR A 98 5.71 -11.53 14.29
CA TYR A 98 4.74 -10.54 13.84
C TYR A 98 4.01 -11.01 12.59
N GLU A 99 2.81 -10.47 12.41
CA GLU A 99 2.00 -10.48 11.20
C GLU A 99 1.57 -9.05 10.93
N ALA A 100 1.78 -8.57 9.71
CA ALA A 100 1.45 -7.22 9.28
C ALA A 100 0.84 -7.26 7.88
N ASP A 101 -0.45 -6.93 7.81
CA ASP A 101 -1.16 -6.66 6.56
C ASP A 101 -1.09 -5.15 6.28
N LEU A 102 -0.37 -4.77 5.21
CA LEU A 102 -0.08 -3.37 4.91
C LEU A 102 -1.19 -2.72 4.09
N ILE A 103 -2.34 -2.50 4.73
CA ILE A 103 -3.49 -1.93 4.05
C ILE A 103 -3.18 -0.49 3.58
N THR A 104 -3.05 -0.28 2.27
CA THR A 104 -2.66 1.01 1.68
C THR A 104 -3.84 1.99 1.74
N VAL A 105 -3.59 3.12 2.39
CA VAL A 105 -4.48 4.28 2.41
C VAL A 105 -4.32 5.10 1.14
N PHE A 106 -3.07 5.32 0.72
CA PHE A 106 -2.75 6.08 -0.49
C PHE A 106 -1.28 5.87 -0.89
N GLY A 107 -1.01 5.74 -2.18
CA GLY A 107 0.33 5.63 -2.74
C GLY A 107 0.52 6.59 -3.90
N ILE A 108 1.67 7.26 -3.97
CA ILE A 108 2.09 8.07 -5.12
C ILE A 108 3.62 8.09 -5.24
N LEU A 109 4.13 8.09 -6.47
CA LEU A 109 5.57 8.16 -6.73
C LEU A 109 6.08 9.60 -6.59
N PHE A 110 7.31 9.71 -6.10
CA PHE A 110 8.07 10.95 -5.89
C PHE A 110 9.45 10.89 -6.58
N PRO A 111 9.92 12.03 -7.09
CA PRO A 111 9.11 13.05 -7.74
C PRO A 111 8.50 12.47 -9.02
N THR A 112 7.43 13.07 -9.52
CA THR A 112 6.83 12.66 -10.80
C THR A 112 7.63 13.07 -12.04
N ASP A 113 8.84 13.60 -11.84
CA ASP A 113 9.78 13.94 -12.90
C ASP A 113 10.68 12.73 -13.20
N ALA A 114 10.36 12.01 -14.28
CA ALA A 114 11.11 10.84 -14.73
C ALA A 114 12.59 11.14 -15.09
N SER A 115 12.99 12.41 -15.19
CA SER A 115 14.39 12.80 -15.44
C SER A 115 15.25 12.85 -14.17
N LYS A 116 14.62 12.83 -12.98
CA LYS A 116 15.34 12.80 -11.72
C LYS A 116 15.22 11.39 -11.15
N ASP A 117 16.35 10.69 -11.08
CA ASP A 117 16.43 9.41 -10.41
C ASP A 117 16.36 9.67 -8.90
N TRP A 118 15.22 9.34 -8.29
CA TRP A 118 15.07 9.29 -6.84
C TRP A 118 14.74 7.84 -6.47
N PRO A 119 15.75 6.98 -6.33
CA PRO A 119 15.55 5.59 -5.93
C PRO A 119 14.73 5.53 -4.64
N GLY A 120 13.64 4.76 -4.64
CA GLY A 120 12.82 4.53 -3.44
C GLY A 120 11.94 5.70 -3.00
N CYS A 121 11.84 6.80 -3.75
CA CYS A 121 10.93 7.89 -3.40
C CYS A 121 9.50 7.55 -3.82
N SER A 122 8.81 6.68 -3.09
CA SER A 122 7.35 6.64 -3.11
C SER A 122 6.84 7.12 -1.76
N THR A 123 5.73 7.85 -1.76
CA THR A 123 4.96 8.03 -0.54
C THR A 123 3.83 7.02 -0.58
N SER A 124 3.96 5.98 0.23
CA SER A 124 2.87 5.08 0.55
C SER A 124 2.45 5.33 2.00
N PHE A 125 1.16 5.47 2.22
CA PHE A 125 0.56 5.54 3.54
C PHE A 125 -0.22 4.26 3.81
N TRP A 126 -0.04 3.69 4.99
CA TRP A 126 -0.65 2.44 5.41
C TRP A 126 -1.47 2.68 6.67
N HIS A 127 -2.44 1.82 6.92
CA HIS A 127 -3.06 1.75 8.25
C HIS A 127 -1.99 1.43 9.31
N ARG A 128 -1.88 2.26 10.35
CA ARG A 128 -0.94 1.98 11.43
C ARG A 128 -1.36 0.73 12.20
N SER A 129 -0.42 -0.19 12.39
CA SER A 129 -0.53 -1.34 13.28
C SER A 129 0.74 -1.47 14.13
N PRO A 130 0.70 -2.16 15.29
CA PRO A 130 1.89 -2.38 16.11
C PRO A 130 3.02 -3.11 15.36
N ALA A 131 2.69 -3.98 14.41
CA ALA A 131 3.65 -4.76 13.64
C ALA A 131 4.29 -3.99 12.47
N LEU A 132 3.66 -2.88 12.02
CA LEU A 132 4.07 -2.14 10.82
C LEU A 132 5.54 -1.73 10.86
N THR A 133 6.00 -1.17 11.97
CA THR A 133 7.38 -0.67 12.09
C THR A 133 8.41 -1.78 11.90
N ALA A 134 8.20 -2.93 12.56
CA ALA A 134 9.10 -4.08 12.42
C ALA A 134 9.03 -4.66 11.00
N ALA A 135 7.82 -4.79 10.44
CA ALA A 135 7.60 -5.33 9.11
C ALA A 135 8.27 -4.49 8.01
N ILE A 136 8.06 -3.17 8.00
CA ILE A 136 8.69 -2.27 7.03
C ILE A 136 10.21 -2.24 7.22
N ALA A 137 10.71 -2.12 8.45
CA ALA A 137 12.15 -2.05 8.69
C ALA A 137 12.90 -3.30 8.19
N GLU A 138 12.29 -4.49 8.29
CA GLU A 138 12.91 -5.73 7.86
C GLU A 138 12.72 -6.07 6.37
N ASN A 139 11.58 -5.69 5.78
CA ASN A 139 11.23 -6.08 4.40
C ASN A 139 11.42 -4.95 3.38
N CYS A 140 11.44 -3.70 3.85
CA CYS A 140 11.66 -2.50 3.05
C CYS A 140 12.62 -1.55 3.78
N PRO A 141 13.87 -1.97 4.07
CA PRO A 141 14.79 -1.22 4.95
C PRO A 141 15.13 0.18 4.43
N ASP A 142 15.05 0.38 3.11
CA ASP A 142 15.33 1.66 2.45
C ASP A 142 14.10 2.59 2.39
N PHE A 143 12.92 2.11 2.81
CA PHE A 143 11.72 2.93 2.82
C PHE A 143 11.76 3.95 3.96
N ASP A 144 11.86 5.23 3.59
CA ASP A 144 11.80 6.35 4.52
C ASP A 144 11.22 7.57 3.83
N LEU A 145 10.24 8.22 4.46
CA LEU A 145 9.66 9.46 3.95
C LEU A 145 10.52 10.69 4.28
N MET A 146 11.40 10.61 5.29
CA MET A 146 12.16 11.75 5.78
C MET A 146 13.07 12.43 4.74
N PRO A 147 13.71 11.73 3.78
CA PRO A 147 14.46 12.35 2.70
C PRO A 147 13.65 13.36 1.88
N LEU A 148 12.34 13.18 1.76
CA LEU A 148 11.47 14.09 1.02
C LEU A 148 11.46 15.51 1.60
N ARG A 149 11.90 15.71 2.84
CA ARG A 149 11.99 17.03 3.50
C ARG A 149 12.87 18.01 2.74
N GLN A 150 13.81 17.50 1.94
CA GLN A 150 14.70 18.31 1.12
C GLN A 150 13.98 18.94 -0.08
N LEU A 151 12.80 18.44 -0.44
CA LEU A 151 12.01 18.97 -1.53
C LEU A 151 11.35 20.29 -1.12
N ALA A 152 11.49 21.31 -1.95
CA ALA A 152 10.70 22.53 -1.82
C ALA A 152 9.25 22.22 -2.15
N GLY A 153 8.32 22.76 -1.36
CA GLY A 153 6.91 22.71 -1.67
C GLY A 153 6.27 24.09 -1.59
N PRO A 154 4.94 24.12 -1.66
CA PRO A 154 4.20 25.35 -1.91
C PRO A 154 4.10 26.24 -0.66
N GLU A 155 4.34 25.67 0.53
CA GLU A 155 4.51 26.39 1.80
C GLU A 155 5.72 25.83 2.56
N PRO A 156 6.35 26.61 3.47
CA PRO A 156 7.44 26.11 4.31
C PRO A 156 7.06 24.83 5.07
N GLY A 157 7.89 23.80 4.94
CA GLY A 157 7.69 22.50 5.60
C GLY A 157 6.68 21.56 4.94
N TRP A 158 6.03 22.00 3.86
CA TRP A 158 5.18 21.14 3.03
C TRP A 158 5.92 20.72 1.77
N VAL A 159 5.66 19.49 1.31
CA VAL A 159 6.08 18.97 0.01
C VAL A 159 4.83 18.72 -0.83
N GLN A 160 4.95 18.90 -2.15
CA GLN A 160 3.84 18.69 -3.08
C GLN A 160 4.25 17.74 -4.20
N THR A 161 3.37 16.80 -4.54
CA THR A 161 3.48 15.98 -5.74
C THR A 161 2.11 15.74 -6.38
N THR A 162 2.12 15.28 -7.63
CA THR A 162 0.90 14.92 -8.37
C THR A 162 1.24 13.93 -9.47
N ASP A 163 0.44 12.87 -9.60
CA ASP A 163 0.53 11.85 -10.67
C ASP A 163 -0.48 12.13 -11.81
N GLY A 164 -1.17 13.27 -11.74
CA GLY A 164 -2.25 13.65 -12.65
C GLY A 164 -3.62 13.11 -12.25
N PHE A 165 -3.70 12.11 -11.37
CA PHE A 165 -4.93 11.60 -10.79
C PHE A 165 -5.25 12.22 -9.43
N ALA A 166 -4.23 12.43 -8.60
CA ALA A 166 -4.34 13.06 -7.29
C ALA A 166 -3.16 14.01 -7.04
N THR A 167 -3.41 15.06 -6.26
CA THR A 167 -2.36 15.93 -5.74
C THR A 167 -2.19 15.66 -4.26
N LEU A 168 -0.96 15.34 -3.83
CA LEU A 168 -0.60 15.17 -2.43
C LEU A 168 0.16 16.40 -1.95
N LEU A 169 -0.32 17.00 -0.86
CA LEU A 169 0.41 17.95 -0.04
C LEU A 169 0.79 17.22 1.25
N LEU A 170 2.08 17.03 1.51
CA LEU A 170 2.58 16.26 2.65
C LEU A 170 3.42 17.16 3.54
N ARG A 171 3.09 17.20 4.83
CA ARG A 171 3.96 17.69 5.88
C ARG A 171 4.54 16.49 6.60
N LEU A 172 5.83 16.29 6.44
CA LEU A 172 6.54 15.17 7.07
C LEU A 172 6.48 15.27 8.60
N PRO A 173 6.64 14.15 9.33
CA PRO A 173 6.75 14.18 10.78
C PRO A 173 7.86 15.13 11.22
N SER A 174 7.73 15.80 12.36
CA SER A 174 8.70 16.79 12.84
C SER A 174 10.09 16.18 13.11
N THR A 175 10.12 14.93 13.59
CA THR A 175 11.33 14.13 13.82
C THR A 175 11.12 12.70 13.32
N ALA A 176 12.19 11.92 13.18
CA ALA A 176 12.10 10.53 12.71
C ALA A 176 11.21 9.63 13.58
N ASN A 177 11.09 9.95 14.87
CA ASN A 177 10.28 9.18 15.83
C ASN A 177 8.92 9.82 16.10
N ALA A 178 8.60 10.94 15.44
CA ALA A 178 7.32 11.60 15.62
C ALA A 178 6.23 10.96 14.76
N GLU A 179 5.00 11.04 15.25
CA GLU A 179 3.78 10.59 14.58
C GLU A 179 2.85 11.79 14.35
N ASP A 180 3.40 12.93 13.95
CA ASP A 180 2.70 14.21 13.79
C ASP A 180 2.65 14.71 12.34
N GLY A 181 3.06 13.86 11.38
CA GLY A 181 2.97 14.13 9.96
C GLY A 181 1.51 14.26 9.50
N LEU A 182 1.29 15.06 8.45
CA LEU A 182 -0.03 15.32 7.86
C LEU A 182 0.01 15.20 6.33
N GLY A 183 -0.99 14.56 5.76
CA GLY A 183 -1.20 14.51 4.32
C GLY A 183 -2.53 15.14 3.93
N VAL A 184 -2.56 15.99 2.91
CA VAL A 184 -3.79 16.44 2.26
C VAL A 184 -3.77 15.94 0.83
N ILE A 185 -4.66 15.00 0.53
CA ILE A 185 -4.83 14.42 -0.79
C ILE A 185 -6.02 15.10 -1.46
N PHE A 186 -5.80 15.72 -2.61
CA PHE A 186 -6.85 16.26 -3.46
C PHE A 186 -7.07 15.33 -4.65
N TYR A 187 -8.32 14.95 -4.88
CA TYR A 187 -8.72 14.21 -6.08
C TYR A 187 -9.44 15.17 -7.02
N PRO A 188 -8.77 15.70 -8.07
CA PRO A 188 -9.32 16.70 -8.96
C PRO A 188 -10.65 16.29 -9.57
N THR A 189 -10.77 15.07 -10.08
CA THR A 189 -12.00 14.55 -10.72
C THR A 189 -13.19 14.48 -9.76
N LEU A 190 -12.93 14.15 -8.50
CA LEU A 190 -13.95 14.04 -7.45
C LEU A 190 -14.30 15.39 -6.84
N GLY A 191 -13.38 16.35 -6.89
CA GLY A 191 -13.47 17.58 -6.12
C GLY A 191 -13.61 17.25 -4.63
N ARG A 192 -12.78 16.33 -4.13
CA ARG A 192 -12.77 15.92 -2.73
C ARG A 192 -11.35 15.98 -2.19
N PHE A 193 -11.27 16.23 -0.89
CA PHE A 193 -10.01 16.16 -0.18
C PHE A 193 -10.09 15.10 0.92
N THR A 194 -8.96 14.45 1.17
CA THR A 194 -8.75 13.54 2.28
C THR A 194 -7.62 14.12 3.13
N LEU A 195 -7.87 14.30 4.43
CA LEU A 195 -6.84 14.61 5.40
C LEU A 195 -6.37 13.30 6.04
N VAL A 196 -5.09 12.99 5.89
CA VAL A 196 -4.40 11.90 6.57
C VAL A 196 -3.63 12.49 7.74
N THR A 197 -3.79 11.92 8.93
CA THR A 197 -3.24 12.45 10.17
C THR A 197 -2.39 11.44 10.90
N GLY A 198 -1.40 11.96 11.61
CA GLY A 198 -0.50 11.17 12.44
C GLY A 198 0.31 10.23 11.57
N ILE A 199 0.90 10.76 10.50
CA ILE A 199 1.82 10.02 9.63
C ILE A 199 3.16 9.91 10.37
N ASP A 200 3.77 8.73 10.37
CA ASP A 200 5.15 8.50 10.80
C ASP A 200 6.12 8.40 9.61
N ARG A 201 7.42 8.25 9.89
CA ARG A 201 8.46 8.19 8.85
C ARG A 201 8.31 7.01 7.89
N LEU A 202 7.61 5.95 8.30
CA LEU A 202 7.39 4.73 7.52
C LEU A 202 6.01 4.74 6.83
N GLY A 203 5.31 5.88 6.85
CA GLY A 203 4.01 6.04 6.21
C GLY A 203 2.85 5.47 7.01
N GLY A 204 3.07 4.97 8.23
CA GLY A 204 1.98 4.55 9.10
C GLY A 204 1.10 5.74 9.47
N ALA A 205 -0.19 5.65 9.17
CA ALA A 205 -1.16 6.71 9.43
C ALA A 205 -2.16 6.30 10.52
N ALA A 206 -2.40 7.21 11.48
CA ALA A 206 -3.35 6.99 12.57
C ALA A 206 -4.81 7.16 12.13
N GLY A 207 -5.06 7.96 11.10
CA GLY A 207 -6.40 8.17 10.59
C GLY A 207 -6.45 8.97 9.31
N PHE A 208 -7.56 8.83 8.60
CA PHE A 208 -7.86 9.59 7.40
C PHE A 208 -9.34 9.94 7.38
N LEU A 209 -9.64 11.20 7.06
CA LEU A 209 -11.01 11.67 6.96
C LEU A 209 -11.19 12.46 5.69
N ARG A 210 -12.27 12.13 4.98
CA ARG A 210 -12.77 12.94 3.88
C ARG A 210 -13.30 14.25 4.42
N GLN A 211 -12.87 15.34 3.81
CA GLN A 211 -13.22 16.67 4.26
C GLN A 211 -13.55 17.57 3.07
N SER A 212 -14.45 18.51 3.33
CA SER A 212 -14.69 19.61 2.42
C SER A 212 -13.50 20.57 2.41
N TYR A 213 -13.37 21.34 1.33
CA TYR A 213 -12.37 22.41 1.22
C TYR A 213 -12.38 23.34 2.45
N GLY A 214 -13.56 23.72 2.95
CA GLY A 214 -13.69 24.61 4.10
C GLY A 214 -13.15 24.00 5.40
N GLN A 215 -13.37 22.71 5.61
CA GLN A 215 -12.86 21.99 6.79
C GLN A 215 -11.33 21.86 6.76
N ILE A 216 -10.76 21.48 5.61
CA ILE A 216 -9.29 21.39 5.49
C ILE A 216 -8.66 22.78 5.60
N SER A 217 -9.23 23.78 4.93
CA SER A 217 -8.71 25.16 5.02
C SER A 217 -8.75 25.72 6.45
N ALA A 218 -9.63 25.20 7.32
CA ALA A 218 -9.65 25.59 8.73
C ALA A 218 -8.58 24.85 9.56
N ARG A 219 -8.23 23.60 9.18
CA ARG A 219 -7.21 22.79 9.86
C ARG A 219 -5.78 23.10 9.40
N CYS A 220 -5.63 23.45 8.12
CA CYS A 220 -4.37 23.81 7.48
C CYS A 220 -4.56 25.18 6.79
N PRO A 221 -4.70 26.27 7.56
CA PRO A 221 -4.93 27.61 7.01
C PRO A 221 -3.81 28.07 6.07
N GLU A 222 -2.58 27.62 6.31
CA GLU A 222 -1.41 27.89 5.47
C GLU A 222 -1.61 27.37 4.04
N LEU A 223 -2.30 26.25 3.85
CA LEU A 223 -2.54 25.68 2.52
C LEU A 223 -3.72 26.29 1.78
N ARG A 224 -4.47 27.22 2.39
CA ARG A 224 -5.77 27.68 1.86
C ARG A 224 -5.69 28.23 0.44
N VAL A 225 -4.66 29.00 0.13
CA VAL A 225 -4.46 29.58 -1.22
C VAL A 225 -4.20 28.46 -2.22
N ILE A 226 -3.29 27.55 -1.91
CA ILE A 226 -2.89 26.43 -2.75
C ILE A 226 -4.06 25.47 -3.01
N LEU A 227 -4.80 25.10 -1.96
CA LEU A 227 -5.98 24.24 -2.09
C LEU A 227 -7.04 24.89 -2.99
N ARG A 228 -7.16 26.22 -2.96
CA ARG A 228 -8.08 26.96 -3.84
C ARG A 228 -7.60 26.94 -5.28
N GLU A 229 -6.30 27.02 -5.52
CA GLU A 229 -5.70 26.95 -6.86
C GLU A 229 -5.81 25.56 -7.47
N CYS A 230 -5.47 24.51 -6.73
CA CYS A 230 -5.73 23.12 -7.10
C CYS A 230 -7.21 22.91 -7.42
N TRP A 231 -8.09 23.46 -6.58
CA TRP A 231 -9.51 23.44 -6.87
C TRP A 231 -9.86 24.23 -8.13
N LYS A 232 -9.23 25.34 -8.49
CA LYS A 232 -9.61 26.06 -9.72
C LYS A 232 -9.08 25.41 -10.98
N ALA A 233 -7.86 24.87 -10.95
CA ALA A 233 -7.17 24.31 -12.11
C ALA A 233 -8.01 23.26 -12.85
N ASP A 234 -8.68 22.37 -12.10
CA ASP A 234 -9.42 21.25 -12.68
C ASP A 234 -10.93 21.45 -12.80
N ASP A 235 -11.40 22.69 -12.90
CA ASP A 235 -12.85 22.96 -12.94
C ASP A 235 -13.54 22.32 -14.14
N LYS A 236 -12.88 22.28 -15.30
CA LYS A 236 -13.40 21.63 -16.50
C LYS A 236 -13.52 20.12 -16.31
N SER A 237 -12.47 19.47 -15.79
CA SER A 237 -12.42 18.03 -15.49
C SER A 237 -13.51 17.65 -14.48
N ARG A 238 -13.69 18.44 -13.42
CA ARG A 238 -14.77 18.25 -12.45
C ARG A 238 -16.16 18.39 -13.02
N ARG A 239 -16.40 19.42 -13.84
CA ARG A 239 -17.73 19.63 -14.45
C ARG A 239 -18.08 18.46 -15.35
N LYS A 240 -17.13 17.96 -16.14
CA LYS A 240 -17.28 16.77 -16.98
C LYS A 240 -17.60 15.53 -16.13
N ALA A 241 -16.78 15.22 -15.13
CA ALA A 241 -16.99 14.07 -14.25
C ALA A 241 -18.33 14.13 -13.49
N ARG A 242 -18.74 15.32 -13.01
CA ARG A 242 -20.07 15.53 -12.40
C ARG A 242 -21.20 15.30 -13.38
N HIS A 243 -21.05 15.72 -14.63
CA HIS A 243 -22.05 15.49 -15.67
C HIS A 243 -22.17 13.99 -15.98
N GLU A 244 -21.06 13.31 -16.19
CA GLU A 244 -21.00 11.86 -16.44
C GLU A 244 -21.62 11.07 -15.28
N ARG A 245 -21.30 11.40 -14.03
CA ARG A 245 -21.93 10.80 -12.84
C ARG A 245 -23.44 11.04 -12.78
N LYS A 246 -23.92 12.23 -13.14
CA LYS A 246 -25.37 12.51 -13.21
C LYS A 246 -26.05 11.66 -14.29
N VAL A 247 -25.40 11.47 -15.44
CA VAL A 247 -25.91 10.62 -16.52
C VAL A 247 -25.94 9.15 -16.08
N LEU A 248 -24.86 8.65 -15.47
CA LEU A 248 -24.78 7.30 -14.92
C LEU A 248 -25.87 7.05 -13.87
N LYS A 249 -26.01 7.93 -12.87
CA LYS A 249 -27.08 7.81 -11.85
C LYS A 249 -28.49 7.81 -12.44
N ARG A 250 -28.72 8.56 -13.53
CA ARG A 250 -30.02 8.56 -14.23
C ARG A 250 -30.26 7.25 -14.98
N LYS A 251 -29.23 6.70 -15.63
CA LYS A 251 -29.30 5.40 -16.31
C LYS A 251 -29.56 4.27 -15.29
N MET A 252 -28.79 4.23 -14.20
CA MET A 252 -28.99 3.25 -13.13
C MET A 252 -30.41 3.29 -12.54
N ARG A 253 -30.93 4.49 -12.23
CA ARG A 253 -32.31 4.64 -11.74
C ARG A 253 -33.37 4.18 -12.75
N LYS A 254 -33.10 4.30 -14.05
CA LYS A 254 -34.00 3.83 -15.11
C LYS A 254 -33.93 2.31 -15.24
N GLU A 255 -32.75 1.74 -15.28
CA GLU A 255 -32.53 0.29 -15.40
C GLU A 255 -33.05 -0.48 -14.18
N SER A 256 -32.90 0.09 -12.98
CA SER A 256 -33.41 -0.48 -11.73
C SER A 256 -34.94 -0.49 -11.70
N ARG A 257 -35.58 0.55 -12.28
CA ARG A 257 -37.05 0.59 -12.45
C ARG A 257 -37.55 -0.36 -13.54
N GLU A 258 -36.69 -0.73 -14.49
CA GLU A 258 -36.99 -1.68 -15.56
C GLU A 258 -36.70 -3.15 -15.16
N GLY A 259 -36.32 -3.40 -13.91
CA GLY A 259 -36.09 -4.76 -13.39
C GLY A 259 -34.86 -5.46 -13.98
N LYS A 260 -33.93 -4.70 -14.59
CA LYS A 260 -32.65 -5.25 -15.07
C LYS A 260 -31.67 -5.32 -13.91
N GLU A 261 -31.03 -6.47 -13.72
CA GLU A 261 -29.90 -6.61 -12.79
C GLU A 261 -28.77 -5.68 -13.25
N ILE A 262 -28.46 -4.68 -12.43
CA ILE A 262 -27.41 -3.71 -12.72
C ILE A 262 -26.11 -4.25 -12.13
N LEU A 263 -25.25 -4.83 -12.97
CA LEU A 263 -23.89 -5.25 -12.60
C LEU A 263 -22.91 -4.07 -12.37
N PHE A 264 -23.37 -2.81 -12.47
CA PHE A 264 -22.52 -1.62 -12.34
C PHE A 264 -22.34 -1.08 -10.92
N ASP A 265 -22.98 -1.67 -9.90
CA ASP A 265 -22.62 -1.36 -8.50
C ASP A 265 -21.16 -1.78 -8.17
N LEU A 266 -20.52 -2.57 -9.04
CA LEU A 266 -19.08 -2.87 -9.03
C LEU A 266 -18.17 -1.70 -9.46
N PHE A 267 -18.73 -0.62 -10.03
CA PHE A 267 -17.96 0.51 -10.59
C PHE A 267 -18.43 1.87 -10.09
N ASP A 268 -19.08 1.98 -8.92
CA ASP A 268 -18.93 3.24 -8.16
C ASP A 268 -17.48 3.22 -7.64
N PRO A 269 -16.56 4.07 -8.14
CA PRO A 269 -15.16 4.04 -7.73
C PRO A 269 -15.01 4.80 -6.42
N ASP A 270 -15.91 4.53 -5.48
CA ASP A 270 -15.81 5.00 -4.12
C ASP A 270 -15.73 3.76 -3.21
N PRO A 271 -14.63 2.96 -3.28
CA PRO A 271 -14.44 1.77 -2.45
C PRO A 271 -14.36 2.06 -0.93
N TRP A 272 -14.69 3.29 -0.51
CA TRP A 272 -14.57 3.79 0.86
C TRP A 272 -15.85 4.49 1.32
N VAL A 273 -17.01 4.04 0.83
CA VAL A 273 -18.32 4.35 1.44
C VAL A 273 -18.74 3.15 2.29
N MET A 274 -18.13 3.05 3.45
CA MET A 274 -18.72 2.46 4.66
C MET A 274 -18.83 3.58 5.68
#